data_AF-A0A6J6WK68-F1
#
_entry.id   AF-A0A6J6WK68-F1
#
_cell.length_a   1.000
_cell.length_b   1.000
_cell.length_c   1.000
_cell.angle_alpha   90.00
_cell.angle_beta   90.00
_cell.angle_gamma   90.00
#
_symmetry.space_group_name_H-M   'P 1'
#
loop_
_entity.id
_entity.type
_entity.pdbx_description
1 polymer ?
#
loop_
_entity_poly.entity_id
_entity_poly.type
_entity_poly.pdbx_seq_one_letter_code
_entity_poly.pdbx_strand_id
1 'polypeptide(L)'
;MIRETTKDFGNVVVDSWYGLLTDYCKANNIGTIVKGLRAVTDFDYELQMAQINFQAAKIETMFMATSPAHSFLSSSIVKELAHFGGDVSVMVPPKVHEALRVRLGGQK
;
A
#
# COMPACT_ATOMS: atom_id res chain seq x y z
N MET A 1 -3.99 7.65 9.04
CA MET A 1 -2.64 7.04 8.96
C MET A 1 -1.90 7.49 7.71
N ILE A 2 -2.35 7.14 6.49
CA ILE A 2 -1.63 7.51 5.25
C ILE A 2 -1.47 9.03 5.12
N ARG A 3 -2.56 9.82 5.24
CA ARG A 3 -2.52 11.30 5.19
C ARG A 3 -1.45 11.91 6.10
N GLU A 4 -1.32 11.40 7.33
CA GLU A 4 -0.34 11.90 8.30
C GLU A 4 1.10 11.54 7.92
N THR A 5 1.32 10.33 7.43
CA THR A 5 2.66 9.86 7.02
C THR A 5 3.14 10.55 5.75
N THR A 6 2.23 11.03 4.90
CA THR A 6 2.57 11.68 3.62
C THR A 6 2.39 13.19 3.62
N LYS A 7 2.16 13.83 4.79
CA LYS A 7 1.83 15.26 4.89
C LYS A 7 2.89 16.21 4.32
N ASP A 8 4.15 15.78 4.33
CA ASP A 8 5.28 16.60 3.87
C ASP A 8 5.44 16.55 2.34
N PHE A 9 4.69 15.67 1.66
CA PHE A 9 4.66 15.59 0.20
C PHE A 9 3.48 16.39 -0.35
N GLY A 10 3.73 17.66 -0.71
CA GLY A 10 2.69 18.58 -1.19
C GLY A 10 1.98 18.16 -2.50
N ASN A 11 2.51 17.15 -3.19
CA ASN A 11 1.95 16.55 -4.40
C ASN A 11 1.24 15.20 -4.17
N VAL A 12 1.06 14.78 -2.92
CA VAL A 12 0.38 13.52 -2.59
C VAL A 12 -1.03 13.79 -2.08
N VAL A 13 -2.02 13.19 -2.76
CA VAL A 13 -3.42 13.19 -2.33
C VAL A 13 -3.78 11.77 -1.89
N VAL A 14 -4.39 11.65 -0.71
CA VAL A 14 -4.93 10.39 -0.21
C VAL A 14 -6.44 10.42 -0.38
N ASP A 15 -6.98 9.43 -1.07
CA ASP A 15 -8.40 9.32 -1.35
C ASP A 15 -8.94 7.92 -1.05
N SER A 16 -10.26 7.77 -1.11
CA SER A 16 -10.98 6.51 -0.99
C SER A 16 -11.93 6.33 -2.17
N TRP A 17 -11.98 5.12 -2.72
CA TRP A 17 -12.84 4.79 -3.84
C TRP A 17 -13.57 3.47 -3.60
N TYR A 18 -14.71 3.32 -4.27
CA TYR A 18 -15.46 2.07 -4.35
C TYR A 18 -15.82 1.79 -5.81
N GLY A 19 -15.68 0.53 -6.24
CA GLY A 19 -15.89 0.09 -7.62
C GLY A 19 -14.59 -0.24 -8.34
N LEU A 20 -14.59 -0.16 -9.67
CA LEU A 20 -13.41 -0.49 -10.47
C LEU A 20 -12.35 0.62 -10.34
N LEU A 21 -11.09 0.22 -10.16
CA LEU A 21 -9.96 1.14 -10.10
C LEU A 21 -9.80 1.92 -11.42
N THR A 22 -10.07 1.30 -12.56
CA THR A 22 -10.01 1.95 -13.87
C THR A 22 -11.03 3.08 -14.02
N ASP A 23 -12.19 2.98 -13.37
CA ASP A 23 -13.20 4.05 -13.37
C ASP A 23 -12.74 5.24 -12.53
N TYR A 24 -12.12 4.98 -11.36
CA TYR A 24 -11.46 6.02 -10.58
C TYR A 24 -10.37 6.73 -11.40
N CYS A 25 -9.53 5.96 -12.10
CA CYS A 25 -8.48 6.54 -12.93
C CYS A 25 -9.05 7.42 -14.04
N LYS A 26 -10.10 6.98 -14.73
CA LYS A 26 -10.78 7.78 -15.77
C LYS A 26 -11.38 9.06 -15.21
N ALA A 27 -12.12 8.97 -14.10
CA ALA A 27 -12.78 10.12 -13.47
C ALA A 27 -11.80 11.20 -13.01
N ASN A 28 -10.57 10.80 -12.66
CA ASN A 28 -9.53 11.70 -12.15
C ASN A 28 -8.41 11.97 -13.16
N ASN A 29 -8.57 11.59 -14.43
CA ASN A 29 -7.57 11.76 -15.50
C ASN A 29 -6.18 11.19 -15.12
N ILE A 30 -6.16 10.01 -14.49
CA ILE A 30 -4.94 9.30 -14.09
C ILE A 30 -4.57 8.31 -15.20
N GLY A 31 -3.39 8.47 -15.81
CA GLY A 31 -2.89 7.60 -16.88
C GLY A 31 -2.02 6.44 -16.43
N THR A 32 -1.54 6.46 -15.18
CA THR A 32 -0.55 5.48 -14.69
C THR A 32 -0.85 5.06 -13.26
N ILE A 33 -0.76 3.76 -12.99
CA ILE A 33 -0.78 3.16 -11.65
C ILE A 33 0.66 2.77 -11.30
N VAL A 34 1.11 3.09 -10.08
CA VAL A 34 2.42 2.65 -9.58
C VAL A 34 2.21 1.56 -8.53
N LYS A 35 2.93 0.44 -8.65
CA LYS A 35 2.88 -0.67 -7.71
C LYS A 35 4.26 -1.10 -7.25
N GLY A 36 4.41 -1.29 -5.94
CA GLY A 36 5.61 -1.88 -5.36
C GLY A 36 5.59 -3.41 -5.49
N LEU A 37 6.71 -3.99 -5.90
CA LEU A 37 6.93 -5.44 -5.91
C LEU A 37 7.97 -5.81 -4.85
N ARG A 38 7.69 -6.83 -4.05
CA ARG A 38 8.62 -7.29 -3.00
C ARG A 38 9.36 -8.56 -3.38
N ALA A 39 8.65 -9.48 -4.04
CA ALA A 39 9.18 -10.74 -4.50
C ALA A 39 8.64 -11.06 -5.90
N VAL A 40 9.28 -12.02 -6.57
CA VAL A 40 8.85 -12.52 -7.90
C VAL A 40 7.40 -13.02 -7.85
N THR A 41 6.95 -13.55 -6.72
CA THR A 41 5.57 -14.04 -6.55
C THR A 41 4.50 -12.95 -6.61
N ASP A 42 4.83 -11.70 -6.27
CA ASP A 42 3.89 -10.58 -6.43
C ASP A 42 3.72 -10.25 -7.94
N PHE A 43 4.72 -10.55 -8.77
CA PHE A 43 4.80 -10.08 -10.15
C PHE A 43 3.76 -10.74 -11.06
N ASP A 44 3.57 -12.06 -11.01
CA ASP A 44 2.69 -12.75 -11.97
C ASP A 44 1.23 -12.26 -11.87
N TYR A 45 0.73 -12.14 -10.64
CA TYR A 45 -0.60 -11.59 -10.38
C TYR A 45 -0.70 -10.12 -10.81
N GLU A 46 0.31 -9.33 -10.47
CA GLU A 46 0.30 -7.89 -10.77
C GLU A 46 0.47 -7.58 -12.26
N LEU A 47 1.23 -8.41 -12.99
CA LEU A 47 1.38 -8.32 -14.43
C LEU A 47 0.05 -8.62 -15.13
N GLN A 48 -0.67 -9.65 -14.69
CA GLN A 48 -2.00 -9.97 -15.21
C GLN A 48 -2.95 -8.78 -15.01
N MET A 49 -2.97 -8.19 -13.81
CA MET A 49 -3.81 -7.03 -13.52
C MET A 49 -3.42 -5.80 -14.35
N ALA A 50 -2.12 -5.56 -14.56
CA ALA A 50 -1.64 -4.49 -15.43
C ALA A 50 -2.14 -4.63 -16.86
N GLN A 51 -2.11 -5.85 -17.42
CA GLN A 51 -2.63 -6.12 -18.76
C GLN A 51 -4.14 -5.88 -18.85
N ILE A 52 -4.90 -6.30 -17.85
CA ILE A 52 -6.36 -6.07 -17.78
C ILE A 52 -6.68 -4.58 -17.72
N ASN A 53 -6.01 -3.83 -16.84
CA ASN A 53 -6.21 -2.37 -16.71
C ASN A 53 -5.87 -1.64 -18.00
N PHE A 54 -4.79 -2.03 -18.67
CA PHE A 54 -4.40 -1.45 -19.95
C PHE A 54 -5.41 -1.77 -21.06
N GLN A 55 -5.90 -3.00 -21.14
CA GLN A 55 -6.90 -3.37 -22.14
C GLN A 55 -8.25 -2.67 -21.91
N ALA A 56 -8.71 -2.59 -20.65
CA ALA A 56 -10.01 -2.03 -20.30
C ALA A 56 -10.06 -0.49 -20.36
N ALA A 57 -8.93 0.18 -20.11
CA ALA A 57 -8.94 1.63 -19.86
C ALA A 57 -7.68 2.38 -20.34
N LYS A 58 -6.73 1.70 -20.98
CA LYS A 58 -5.45 2.29 -21.42
C LYS A 58 -4.64 2.91 -20.28
N ILE A 59 -4.79 2.36 -19.07
CA ILE A 59 -4.02 2.78 -17.89
C ILE A 59 -2.73 1.96 -17.83
N GLU A 60 -1.59 2.64 -17.83
CA GLU A 60 -0.28 1.99 -17.69
C GLU A 60 -0.04 1.58 -16.23
N THR A 61 0.74 0.52 -16.02
CA THR A 61 1.19 0.14 -14.68
C THR A 61 2.71 0.13 -14.64
N MET A 62 3.28 0.91 -13.71
CA MET A 62 4.71 0.97 -13.45
C MET A 62 5.04 0.19 -12.19
N PHE A 63 5.98 -0.73 -12.30
CA PHE A 63 6.45 -1.54 -11.17
C PHE A 63 7.72 -0.94 -10.57
N MET A 64 7.74 -0.83 -9.25
CA MET A 64 8.91 -0.39 -8.50
C MET A 64 9.39 -1.51 -7.57
N ALA A 65 10.65 -1.90 -7.68
CA ALA A 65 11.25 -2.85 -6.76
C ALA A 65 11.34 -2.23 -5.36
N THR A 66 10.87 -2.95 -4.36
CA THR A 66 10.96 -2.53 -2.96
C THR A 66 12.41 -2.59 -2.49
N SER A 67 12.85 -1.61 -1.70
CA SER A 67 14.17 -1.67 -1.04
C SER A 67 14.33 -2.98 -0.26
N PRO A 68 15.48 -3.68 -0.34
CA PRO A 68 15.70 -4.93 0.38
C PRO A 68 15.46 -4.83 1.89
N ALA A 69 15.71 -3.66 2.49
CA ALA A 69 15.44 -3.41 3.90
C ALA A 69 13.95 -3.49 4.29
N HIS A 70 13.05 -3.45 3.31
CA HIS A 70 11.60 -3.44 3.50
C HIS A 70 10.89 -4.59 2.74
N SER A 71 11.62 -5.48 2.07
CA SER A 71 11.05 -6.51 1.19
C SER A 71 10.24 -7.57 1.94
N PHE A 72 10.59 -7.84 3.20
CA PHE A 72 9.88 -8.80 4.06
C PHE A 72 8.62 -8.20 4.71
N LEU A 73 8.40 -6.89 4.61
CA LEU A 73 7.29 -6.24 5.30
C LEU A 73 5.96 -6.49 4.58
N SER A 74 4.94 -6.82 5.37
CA SER A 74 3.55 -6.82 4.95
C SER A 74 2.68 -6.33 6.09
N SER A 75 1.56 -5.69 5.77
CA SER A 75 0.60 -5.27 6.81
C SER A 75 0.08 -6.47 7.62
N SER A 76 -0.03 -7.65 7.02
CA SER A 76 -0.46 -8.87 7.71
C SER A 76 0.56 -9.30 8.76
N ILE A 77 1.83 -9.42 8.39
CA ILE A 77 2.93 -9.82 9.29
C ILE A 77 3.09 -8.80 10.43
N VAL A 78 3.06 -7.50 10.11
CA VAL A 78 3.18 -6.44 11.12
C VAL A 78 2.02 -6.50 12.13
N LYS A 79 0.78 -6.71 11.66
CA LYS A 79 -0.38 -6.84 12.54
C LYS A 79 -0.31 -8.10 13.42
N GLU A 80 0.17 -9.21 12.87
CA GLU A 80 0.34 -10.46 13.61
C GLU A 80 1.39 -10.34 14.70
N LEU A 81 2.57 -9.81 14.39
CA LEU A 81 3.63 -9.58 15.37
C LEU A 81 3.17 -8.64 16.49
N ALA A 82 2.51 -7.54 16.13
CA ALA A 82 1.97 -6.60 17.11
C ALA A 82 0.89 -7.25 18.00
N HIS A 83 0.01 -8.09 17.43
CA HIS A 83 -1.03 -8.80 18.17
C HIS A 83 -0.46 -9.71 19.26
N PHE A 84 0.67 -10.37 19.00
CA PHE A 84 1.37 -11.20 19.98
C PHE A 84 2.38 -10.43 20.84
N GLY A 85 2.34 -9.10 20.84
CA GLY A 85 3.16 -8.25 21.71
C GLY A 85 4.60 -8.04 21.23
N GLY A 86 4.92 -8.38 19.98
CA GLY A 86 6.22 -8.07 19.39
C GLY A 86 6.36 -6.57 19.05
N ASP A 87 7.59 -6.07 19.11
CA ASP A 87 7.90 -4.68 18.74
C ASP A 87 7.95 -4.51 17.21
N VAL A 88 7.13 -3.59 16.71
CA VAL A 88 7.03 -3.23 15.28
C VAL A 88 7.46 -1.77 15.02
N SER A 89 8.04 -1.09 16.02
CA SER A 89 8.41 0.33 15.94
C SER A 89 9.34 0.67 14.77
N VAL A 90 10.22 -0.26 14.39
CA VAL A 90 11.14 -0.11 13.24
C VAL A 90 10.52 -0.50 11.90
N MET A 91 9.34 -1.12 11.90
CA MET A 91 8.67 -1.64 10.70
C MET A 91 7.62 -0.68 10.14
N VAL A 92 7.19 0.30 10.93
CA VAL A 92 6.14 1.24 10.54
C VAL A 92 6.47 2.67 10.97
N PRO A 93 5.93 3.69 10.28
CA PRO A 93 6.05 5.07 10.74
C PRO A 93 5.52 5.26 12.18
N PRO A 94 6.08 6.19 12.98
CA PRO A 94 5.71 6.38 14.38
C PRO A 94 4.20 6.55 14.62
N LYS A 95 3.51 7.28 13.74
CA LYS A 95 2.06 7.48 13.81
C LYS A 95 1.23 6.22 13.57
N VAL A 96 1.76 5.28 12.79
CA VAL A 96 1.13 3.97 12.58
C VAL A 96 1.37 3.08 13.81
N HIS A 97 2.57 3.11 14.38
CA HIS A 97 2.89 2.37 15.61
C HIS A 97 1.97 2.79 16.77
N GLU A 98 1.78 4.09 16.97
CA GLU A 98 0.85 4.65 17.97
C GLU A 98 -0.58 4.12 17.76
N ALA A 99 -1.08 4.20 16.51
CA ALA A 99 -2.42 3.72 16.17
C ALA A 99 -2.60 2.20 16.39
N LEU A 100 -1.58 1.39 16.08
CA LEU A 100 -1.58 -0.05 16.35
C LEU A 100 -1.66 -0.34 17.85
N ARG A 101 -0.86 0.37 18.66
CA ARG A 101 -0.89 0.23 20.13
C ARG A 101 -2.24 0.57 20.73
N VAL A 102 -2.89 1.65 20.28
CA VAL A 102 -4.23 2.02 20.76
C VAL A 102 -5.25 0.94 20.40
N ARG A 103 -5.22 0.44 19.16
CA ARG A 103 -6.15 -0.60 18.69
C ARG A 103 -6.00 -1.91 19.47
N LEU A 104 -4.78 -2.30 19.81
CA LEU A 104 -4.47 -3.54 20.53
C LEU A 104 -4.62 -3.39 22.05
N GLY A 105 -4.43 -2.19 22.60
CA GLY A 105 -4.62 -1.90 24.02
C GLY A 105 -6.08 -2.06 24.51
N GLY A 106 -7.04 -2.11 23.59
CA GLY A 106 -8.44 -2.47 23.88
C GLY A 106 -8.73 -3.98 23.83
N GLN A 107 -7.75 -4.82 23.52
CA GLN A 107 -7.83 -6.28 23.55
C GLN A 107 -7.16 -6.76 24.85
N LYS A 108 -7.85 -6.61 25.98
CA LYS A 108 -7.51 -7.26 27.25
C LYS A 108 -8.70 -8.08 27.72
#